data_AF-A0A1Q5CDP0-F1
#
_entry.id   AF-A0A1Q5CDP0-F1
#
_cell.length_a   1.000
_cell.length_b   1.000
_cell.length_c   1.000
_cell.angle_alpha   90.00
_cell.angle_beta   90.00
_cell.angle_gamma   90.00
#
_symmetry.space_group_name_H-M   'P 1'
#
loop_
_entity.id
_entity.type
_entity.pdbx_description
1 polymer ?
#
loop_
_entity_poly.entity_id
_entity_poly.type
_entity_poly.pdbx_seq_one_letter_code
_entity_poly.pdbx_strand_id
1 'polypeptide(L)'
;MEFVLTLGSGLTWRKELGLHAKDGDWTIAVQDAKRTDANGLYRYQLPEGQLRLRKAKLFGAVTGVLELNDLDRLPAGARVTFTWVRD
;
A
#
# COMPACT_ATOMS: atom_id res chain seq x y z
N MET A 1 7.30 11.16 3.23
CA MET A 1 5.91 10.65 3.23
C MET A 1 5.92 9.29 3.85
N GLU A 2 4.88 8.92 4.59
CA GLU A 2 4.75 7.56 5.11
C GLU A 2 3.44 6.95 4.60
N PHE A 3 3.55 5.74 4.05
CA PHE A 3 2.40 4.93 3.63
C PHE A 3 2.33 3.72 4.53
N VAL A 4 1.15 3.48 5.11
CA VAL A 4 0.93 2.41 6.09
C VAL A 4 -0.21 1.52 5.62
N LEU A 5 -0.01 0.21 5.69
CA LEU A 5 -1.05 -0.78 5.45
C LEU A 5 -1.36 -1.51 6.75
N THR A 6 -2.64 -1.55 7.13
CA THR A 6 -3.12 -2.24 8.32
C THR A 6 -4.21 -3.24 7.98
N LEU A 7 -4.12 -4.43 8.57
CA LEU A 7 -5.04 -5.54 8.43
C LEU A 7 -6.07 -5.56 9.58
N GLY A 8 -7.35 -5.48 9.22
CA GLY A 8 -8.49 -5.63 10.11
C GLY A 8 -8.55 -7.00 10.79
N SER A 9 -9.35 -7.10 11.85
CA SER A 9 -9.38 -8.33 12.67
C SER A 9 -10.04 -9.49 11.95
N GLY A 10 -9.50 -10.69 12.14
CA GLY A 10 -10.03 -11.91 11.51
C GLY A 10 -9.71 -12.07 10.02
N LEU A 11 -8.95 -11.16 9.41
CA LEU A 11 -8.50 -11.29 8.03
C LEU A 11 -7.17 -12.06 7.97
N THR A 12 -7.12 -13.11 7.16
CA THR A 12 -5.94 -14.00 7.01
C THR A 12 -5.29 -13.88 5.64
N TRP A 13 -6.03 -13.39 4.64
CA TRP A 13 -5.56 -13.27 3.27
C TRP A 13 -4.58 -12.12 3.12
N ARG A 14 -3.42 -12.39 2.49
CA ARG A 14 -2.37 -11.40 2.20
C ARG A 14 -2.91 -10.19 1.46
N LYS A 15 -2.56 -9.00 1.97
CA LYS A 15 -2.85 -7.70 1.37
C LYS A 15 -1.54 -6.97 1.08
N GLU A 16 -1.50 -6.27 -0.04
CA GLU A 16 -0.32 -5.57 -0.49
C GLU A 16 -0.63 -4.12 -0.88
N LEU A 17 0.29 -3.23 -0.54
CA LEU A 17 0.35 -1.88 -1.06
C LEU A 17 1.57 -1.79 -1.97
N GLY A 18 1.33 -1.75 -3.28
CA GLY A 18 2.37 -1.42 -4.25
C GLY A 18 2.57 0.08 -4.29
N LEU A 19 3.82 0.50 -4.17
CA LEU A 19 4.25 1.88 -4.29
C LEU A 19 5.19 1.95 -5.48
N HIS A 20 4.67 2.41 -6.61
CA HIS A 20 5.48 2.80 -7.75
C HIS A 20 5.91 4.24 -7.55
N ALA A 21 7.17 4.54 -7.80
CA ALA A 21 7.69 5.90 -7.77
C ALA A 21 8.78 6.06 -8.83
N LYS A 22 9.21 7.31 -9.03
CA LYS A 22 10.19 7.66 -10.06
C LYS A 22 11.47 6.79 -10.04
N ASP A 23 11.95 6.45 -8.85
CA ASP A 23 13.24 5.78 -8.68
C ASP A 23 13.12 4.27 -8.41
N GLY A 24 11.90 3.71 -8.44
CA GLY A 24 11.70 2.28 -8.22
C GLY A 24 10.33 1.90 -7.68
N ASP A 25 10.23 0.64 -7.31
CA ASP A 25 9.01 0.01 -6.82
C ASP A 25 9.24 -0.61 -5.43
N TRP A 26 8.29 -0.39 -4.54
CA TRP A 26 8.24 -1.00 -3.22
C TRP A 26 6.91 -1.70 -3.00
N THR A 27 6.92 -2.76 -2.20
CA THR A 27 5.69 -3.42 -1.78
C THR A 27 5.69 -3.57 -0.27
N ILE A 28 4.66 -3.01 0.36
CA ILE A 28 4.31 -3.26 1.75
C ILE A 28 3.33 -4.42 1.76
N ALA A 29 3.50 -5.38 2.68
CA ALA A 29 2.60 -6.52 2.77
C ALA A 29 2.29 -6.91 4.20
N VAL A 30 1.01 -7.21 4.43
CA VAL A 30 0.47 -7.68 5.70
C VAL A 30 -0.28 -8.99 5.50
N GLN A 31 -0.15 -9.89 6.46
CA GLN A 31 -0.80 -11.19 6.47
C GLN A 31 -0.75 -11.77 7.90
N ASP A 32 -1.82 -12.47 8.29
CA ASP A 32 -1.89 -13.20 9.56
C ASP A 32 -1.45 -12.35 10.76
N ALA A 33 -0.36 -12.74 11.45
CA ALA A 33 0.16 -12.05 12.62
C ALA A 33 0.85 -10.71 12.29
N LYS A 34 1.35 -10.52 11.05
CA LYS A 34 1.92 -9.24 10.62
C LYS A 34 0.79 -8.36 10.13
N ARG A 35 0.19 -7.62 11.06
CA ARG A 35 -1.03 -6.83 10.83
C ARG A 35 -0.81 -5.39 10.41
N THR A 36 0.39 -4.85 10.59
CA THR A 36 0.73 -3.51 10.13
C THR A 36 2.12 -3.52 9.52
N ASP A 37 2.28 -2.78 8.43
CA ASP A 37 3.56 -2.58 7.77
C ASP A 37 3.56 -1.20 7.10
N ALA A 38 4.73 -0.62 6.91
CA ALA A 38 4.88 0.75 6.45
C ALA A 38 6.10 0.94 5.56
N ASN A 39 6.04 1.92 4.66
CA ASN A 39 7.20 2.37 3.90
C ASN A 39 7.17 3.90 3.72
N GLY A 40 8.36 4.49 3.72
CA GLY A 40 8.55 5.91 3.47
C GLY A 40 8.96 6.19 2.03
N LEU A 41 8.36 7.21 1.42
CA LEU A 41 8.85 7.77 0.14
C LEU A 41 9.26 9.23 0.33
N TYR A 42 10.30 9.63 -0.37
CA TYR A 42 10.71 11.02 -0.46
C TYR A 42 9.77 11.81 -1.36
N ARG A 43 9.68 13.12 -1.11
CA ARG A 43 8.74 14.01 -1.83
C ARG A 43 8.99 14.04 -3.32
N TYR A 44 10.26 14.02 -3.73
CA TYR A 44 10.65 14.11 -5.13
C TYR A 44 10.31 12.82 -5.92
N GLN A 45 9.97 11.72 -5.25
CA GLN A 45 9.60 10.45 -5.88
C GLN A 45 8.10 10.40 -6.26
N LEU A 46 7.28 11.28 -5.68
CA LEU A 46 5.82 11.27 -5.82
C LEU A 46 5.22 11.81 -7.13
N PRO A 47 5.83 12.75 -7.88
CA PRO A 47 5.23 13.30 -9.10
C PRO A 47 4.90 12.25 -10.17
N GLU A 48 5.63 11.15 -10.19
CA GLU A 48 5.38 9.98 -11.06
C GLU A 48 4.89 8.77 -10.25
N GLY A 49 4.57 9.01 -8.98
CA GLY A 49 4.23 7.99 -8.02
C GLY A 49 2.80 7.50 -8.16
N GLN A 50 2.64 6.19 -8.04
CA GLN A 50 1.35 5.51 -8.07
C GLN A 50 1.26 4.50 -6.94
N LEU A 51 0.08 4.39 -6.34
CA LEU A 51 -0.19 3.46 -5.28
C LEU A 51 -1.26 2.46 -5.72
N ARG A 52 -0.96 1.17 -5.58
CA ARG A 52 -1.85 0.06 -5.94
C ARG A 52 -2.15 -0.81 -4.74
N LEU A 53 -3.38 -0.76 -4.28
CA LEU A 53 -3.88 -1.68 -3.25
C LEU A 53 -4.26 -3.00 -3.91
N ARG A 54 -3.73 -4.10 -3.37
CA ARG A 54 -3.78 -5.44 -3.95
C ARG A 54 -4.17 -6.49 -2.91
N LYS A 55 -4.85 -7.55 -3.35
CA LYS A 55 -5.27 -8.69 -2.50
C LYS A 55 -4.90 -10.01 -3.16
N ALA A 56 -4.35 -10.93 -2.37
CA ALA A 56 -4.13 -12.30 -2.81
C ALA A 56 -5.46 -13.04 -3.05
N LYS A 57 -5.46 -13.94 -4.03
CA LYS A 57 -6.53 -14.83 -4.45
C LYS A 57 -6.04 -16.27 -4.43
N LEU A 58 -6.98 -17.22 -4.56
CA LEU A 58 -6.67 -18.65 -4.66
C LEU A 58 -5.59 -18.87 -5.73
N PHE A 59 -4.75 -19.88 -5.52
CA PHE A 59 -3.64 -20.24 -6.41
C PHE A 59 -2.54 -19.17 -6.55
N GLY A 60 -2.38 -18.28 -5.55
CA GLY A 60 -1.27 -17.33 -5.49
C GLY A 60 -1.42 -16.11 -6.41
N ALA A 61 -2.55 -15.96 -7.11
CA ALA A 61 -2.83 -14.78 -7.90
C ALA A 61 -3.00 -13.54 -7.00
N VAL A 62 -2.58 -12.37 -7.46
CA VAL A 62 -2.80 -11.09 -6.77
C VAL A 62 -3.59 -10.17 -7.68
N THR A 63 -4.68 -9.59 -7.16
CA THR A 63 -5.59 -8.73 -7.93
C THR A 63 -5.51 -7.30 -7.42
N GLY A 64 -5.52 -6.32 -8.34
CA GLY A 64 -5.68 -4.90 -7.99
C GLY A 64 -7.10 -4.63 -7.51
N VAL A 65 -7.22 -3.84 -6.45
CA VAL A 65 -8.49 -3.44 -5.84
C VAL A 65 -8.71 -1.94 -5.94
N LEU A 66 -7.64 -1.16 -5.76
CA LEU A 66 -7.68 0.30 -5.88
C LEU A 66 -6.34 0.79 -6.43
N GLU A 67 -6.40 1.81 -7.25
CA GLU A 67 -5.25 2.55 -7.73
C GLU A 67 -5.43 4.03 -7.39
N LEU A 68 -4.39 4.65 -6.85
CA LEU A 68 -4.33 6.07 -6.54
C LEU A 68 -3.12 6.68 -7.24
N ASN A 69 -3.38 7.77 -7.96
CA ASN A 69 -2.39 8.57 -8.68
C ASN A 69 -2.25 9.95 -8.01
N ASP A 70 -1.45 10.84 -8.59
CA ASP A 70 -1.26 12.21 -8.14
C ASP A 70 -0.83 12.29 -6.65
N LEU A 71 0.05 11.38 -6.23
CA LEU A 71 0.56 11.32 -4.85
C LEU A 71 1.34 12.59 -4.47
N ASP A 72 1.79 13.35 -5.45
CA ASP A 72 2.40 14.67 -5.29
C ASP A 72 1.40 15.74 -4.82
N ARG A 73 0.10 15.51 -4.82
CA ARG A 73 -0.86 16.45 -4.21
C ARG A 73 -0.95 16.34 -2.69
N LEU A 74 -0.40 15.27 -2.12
CA LEU A 74 -0.37 15.08 -0.66
C LEU A 74 0.49 16.17 0.01
N PRO A 75 0.08 16.71 1.17
CA PRO A 75 0.87 17.69 1.91
C PRO A 75 2.24 17.12 2.30
N ALA A 76 3.29 17.94 2.34
CA ALA A 76 4.60 17.49 2.81
C ALA A 76 4.52 16.90 4.25
N GLY A 77 5.22 15.80 4.50
CA GLY A 77 5.21 15.12 5.81
C GLY A 77 3.95 14.30 6.15
N ALA A 78 2.91 14.31 5.31
CA ALA A 78 1.73 13.46 5.47
C ALA A 78 2.04 11.96 5.64
N ARG A 79 1.20 11.33 6.47
CA ARG A 79 1.09 9.89 6.67
C ARG A 79 -0.26 9.43 6.14
N VAL A 80 -0.27 8.48 5.21
CA VAL A 80 -1.48 7.91 4.63
C VAL A 80 -1.64 6.48 5.12
N THR A 81 -2.76 6.19 5.77
CA THR A 81 -3.05 4.87 6.34
C THR A 81 -4.16 4.20 5.55
N PHE A 82 -3.88 2.99 5.06
CA PHE A 82 -4.84 2.11 4.41
C PHE A 82 -5.24 1.02 5.40
N THR A 83 -6.50 0.98 5.79
CA THR A 83 -7.03 -0.05 6.68
C THR A 83 -7.93 -0.99 5.91
N TRP A 84 -7.53 -2.25 5.80
CA TRP A 84 -8.37 -3.30 5.23
C TRP A 84 -9.36 -3.77 6.27
N VAL A 85 -10.62 -3.33 6.19
CA VAL A 85 -11.64 -3.66 7.19
C VAL A 85 -12.35 -4.97 6.85
N ARG A 86 -12.62 -5.22 5.57
CA ARG A 86 -13.36 -6.38 5.08
C ARG A 86 -12.94 -6.75 3.66
N ASP A 87 -13.06 -8.04 3.35
CA ASP A 87 -12.73 -8.66 2.06
C ASP A 87 -13.78 -8.50 0.95
#